data_AF-A0A2P7SGT9-F1
#
_entry.id   AF-A0A2P7SGT9-F1
#
_cell.length_a   1.000
_cell.length_b   1.000
_cell.length_c   1.000
_cell.angle_alpha   90.00
_cell.angle_beta   90.00
_cell.angle_gamma   90.00
#
_symmetry.space_group_name_H-M   'P 1'
#
loop_
_entity.id
_entity.type
_entity.pdbx_description
1 polymer ?
#
loop_
_entity_poly.entity_id
_entity_poly.type
_entity_poly.pdbx_seq_one_letter_code
_entity_poly.pdbx_strand_id
1 'polypeptide(L)'
;MGGNVQGQEFFARLKPHLLRMASSQRLEKRGHTAAVSGLILSAWTLTDDAGTKWVTDDELRSLLIDSNDDIRTQILWQVKRWASENREKWATQLIDLLQNVWPRHLAAKSGIVSARLCDIAFSDAEHFAELSAIILPLLTRVDSDRLSLPELRRSGGGIVDNHPRETLALLHAVLPDNVSAWPYGIDKTLARLDEADATLRHDERLIELKRRWDSR
;
A
#
# COMPACT_ATOMS: atom_id res chain seq x y z
N MET A 1 31.12 19.26 -8.81
CA MET A 1 30.69 17.86 -9.03
C MET A 1 31.39 16.87 -8.07
N GLY A 2 31.71 17.23 -6.82
CA GLY A 2 32.41 16.34 -5.88
C GLY A 2 31.55 15.73 -4.77
N GLY A 3 30.37 16.32 -4.48
CA GLY A 3 29.51 15.87 -3.38
C GLY A 3 28.74 14.57 -3.64
N ASN A 4 28.38 14.31 -4.91
CA ASN A 4 27.57 13.13 -5.26
C ASN A 4 28.38 11.83 -5.18
N VAL A 5 29.63 11.86 -5.65
CA VAL A 5 30.55 10.69 -5.65
C VAL A 5 30.91 10.28 -4.22
N GLN A 6 31.21 11.23 -3.33
CA GLN A 6 31.50 10.94 -1.92
C GLN A 6 30.27 10.39 -1.17
N GLY A 7 29.08 10.90 -1.47
CA GLY A 7 27.83 10.39 -0.93
C GLY A 7 27.55 8.94 -1.37
N GLN A 8 27.81 8.61 -2.63
CA GLN A 8 27.65 7.27 -3.18
C GLN A 8 28.61 6.27 -2.54
N GLU A 9 29.91 6.59 -2.44
CA GLU A 9 30.89 5.69 -1.81
C GLU A 9 30.55 5.43 -0.33
N PHE A 10 30.12 6.47 0.39
CA PHE A 10 29.68 6.33 1.77
C PHE A 10 28.45 5.43 1.87
N PHE A 11 27.43 5.67 1.03
CA PHE A 11 26.22 4.86 1.01
C PHE A 11 26.52 3.41 0.62
N ALA A 12 27.40 3.16 -0.34
CA ALA A 12 27.80 1.81 -0.75
C ALA A 12 28.38 0.99 0.40
N ARG A 13 29.17 1.63 1.29
CA ARG A 13 29.68 0.99 2.52
C ARG A 13 28.59 0.77 3.56
N LEU A 14 27.63 1.69 3.66
CA LEU A 14 26.56 1.65 4.67
C LEU A 14 25.41 0.70 4.28
N LYS A 15 25.12 0.55 2.98
CA LYS A 15 23.98 -0.21 2.44
C LYS A 15 23.85 -1.63 3.00
N PRO A 16 24.90 -2.48 3.01
CA PRO A 16 24.77 -3.85 3.52
C PRO A 16 24.40 -3.90 5.02
N HIS A 17 24.76 -2.87 5.78
CA HIS A 17 24.39 -2.76 7.19
C HIS A 17 22.96 -2.29 7.36
N LEU A 18 22.50 -1.32 6.57
CA LEU A 18 21.11 -0.85 6.58
C LEU A 18 20.13 -1.96 6.19
N LEU A 19 20.40 -2.66 5.09
CA LEU A 19 19.55 -3.77 4.63
C LEU A 19 19.47 -4.88 5.69
N ARG A 20 20.63 -5.29 6.23
CA ARG A 20 20.67 -6.32 7.28
C ARG A 20 19.95 -5.87 8.55
N MET A 21 20.13 -4.62 8.95
CA MET A 21 19.47 -4.07 10.14
C MET A 21 17.95 -4.08 9.97
N ALA A 22 17.45 -3.65 8.80
CA ALA A 22 16.04 -3.65 8.47
C ALA A 22 15.43 -5.07 8.40
N SER A 23 16.16 -6.06 7.89
CA SER A 23 15.71 -7.46 7.86
C SER A 23 15.80 -8.16 9.22
N SER A 24 16.74 -7.75 10.09
CA SER A 24 17.03 -8.48 11.34
C SER A 24 15.97 -8.35 12.44
N GLN A 25 14.90 -7.58 12.23
CA GLN A 25 13.85 -7.28 13.23
C GLN A 25 14.38 -6.61 14.53
N ARG A 26 15.65 -6.18 14.56
CA ARG A 26 16.32 -5.57 15.73
C ARG A 26 16.09 -4.06 15.87
N LEU A 27 15.22 -3.49 15.03
CA LEU A 27 14.87 -2.07 15.10
C LEU A 27 13.83 -1.86 16.20
N GLU A 28 14.28 -1.85 17.47
CA GLU A 28 13.39 -1.78 18.63
C GLU A 28 12.71 -0.40 18.80
N LYS A 29 13.17 0.65 18.11
CA LYS A 29 12.60 2.00 18.21
C LYS A 29 11.95 2.43 16.89
N ARG A 30 10.68 2.86 16.96
CA ARG A 30 9.93 3.41 15.81
C ARG A 30 10.71 4.47 15.02
N GLY A 31 11.47 5.33 15.71
CA GLY A 31 12.30 6.35 15.05
C GLY A 31 13.41 5.77 14.17
N HIS A 32 14.00 4.63 14.54
CA HIS A 32 15.01 3.97 13.72
C HIS A 32 14.38 3.31 12.49
N THR A 33 13.21 2.67 12.64
CA THR A 33 12.44 2.13 11.51
C THR A 33 12.15 3.20 10.48
N ALA A 34 11.63 4.36 10.91
CA ALA A 34 11.34 5.48 10.00
C ALA A 34 12.58 6.00 9.28
N ALA A 35 13.69 6.22 10.00
CA ALA A 35 14.93 6.70 9.41
C ALA A 35 15.53 5.72 8.39
N VAL A 36 15.56 4.42 8.73
CA VAL A 36 16.12 3.37 7.87
C VAL A 36 15.27 3.15 6.63
N SER A 37 13.94 3.03 6.78
CA SER A 37 13.02 2.92 5.65
C SER A 37 13.12 4.13 4.73
N GLY A 38 13.20 5.35 5.28
CA GLY A 38 13.36 6.59 4.51
C GLY A 38 14.68 6.64 3.74
N LEU A 39 15.79 6.24 4.35
CA LEU A 39 17.10 6.19 3.68
C LEU A 39 17.13 5.17 2.54
N ILE A 40 16.61 3.96 2.77
CA ILE A 40 16.57 2.89 1.76
C ILE A 40 15.67 3.31 0.59
N LEU A 41 14.47 3.83 0.88
CA LEU A 41 13.52 4.26 -0.15
C LEU A 41 14.05 5.46 -0.95
N SER A 42 14.74 6.41 -0.29
CA SER A 42 15.41 7.51 -1.00
C SER A 42 16.48 6.98 -1.95
N ALA A 43 17.36 6.09 -1.46
CA ALA A 43 18.44 5.52 -2.25
C ALA A 43 17.93 4.65 -3.42
N TRP A 44 16.77 4.02 -3.29
CA TRP A 44 16.12 3.31 -4.40
C TRP A 44 15.74 4.22 -5.57
N THR A 45 15.46 5.50 -5.31
CA THR A 45 15.18 6.50 -6.36
C THR A 45 16.42 7.19 -6.91
N LEU A 46 17.61 6.94 -6.34
CA LEU A 46 18.87 7.55 -6.77
C LEU A 46 19.61 6.64 -7.75
N THR A 47 20.15 7.26 -8.79
CA THR A 47 21.07 6.64 -9.74
C THR A 47 22.42 7.33 -9.70
N ASP A 48 23.48 6.60 -10.01
CA ASP A 48 24.80 7.19 -10.24
C ASP A 48 24.95 7.79 -11.64
N ASP A 49 26.14 8.32 -11.95
CA ASP A 49 26.46 8.94 -13.23
C ASP A 49 26.39 7.95 -14.41
N ALA A 50 26.48 6.65 -14.13
CA ALA A 50 26.31 5.57 -15.12
C ALA A 50 24.85 5.10 -15.24
N GLY A 51 23.93 5.70 -14.48
CA GLY A 51 22.51 5.32 -14.46
C GLY A 51 22.19 4.12 -13.58
N THR A 52 23.14 3.63 -12.77
CA THR A 52 22.95 2.48 -11.88
C THR A 52 22.26 2.90 -10.59
N LYS A 53 21.17 2.20 -10.21
CA LYS A 53 20.44 2.46 -8.95
C LYS A 53 21.32 2.19 -7.72
N TRP A 54 21.26 3.05 -6.70
CA TRP A 54 22.01 2.84 -5.45
C TRP A 54 21.46 1.68 -4.63
N VAL A 55 20.14 1.52 -4.64
CA VAL A 55 19.41 0.32 -4.20
C VAL A 55 18.64 -0.22 -5.38
N THR A 56 18.90 -1.46 -5.79
CA THR A 56 18.22 -2.07 -6.94
C THR A 56 16.81 -2.55 -6.56
N ASP A 57 16.00 -2.83 -7.59
CA ASP A 57 14.65 -3.40 -7.39
C ASP A 57 14.72 -4.77 -6.70
N ASP A 58 15.72 -5.58 -7.02
CA ASP A 58 15.94 -6.87 -6.38
C ASP A 58 16.39 -6.74 -4.92
N GLU A 59 17.23 -5.75 -4.60
CA GLU A 59 17.65 -5.48 -3.22
C GLU A 59 16.47 -5.02 -2.36
N LEU A 60 15.64 -4.10 -2.87
CA LEU A 60 14.45 -3.63 -2.16
C LEU A 60 13.39 -4.73 -2.04
N ARG A 61 13.17 -5.52 -3.09
CA ARG A 61 12.25 -6.66 -3.04
C ARG A 61 12.70 -7.70 -2.02
N SER A 62 13.98 -8.06 -2.00
CA SER A 62 14.54 -9.01 -1.04
C SER A 62 14.37 -8.52 0.39
N LEU A 63 14.65 -7.23 0.64
CA LEU A 63 14.37 -6.60 1.93
C LEU A 63 12.89 -6.71 2.33
N LEU A 64 11.96 -6.41 1.41
CA LEU A 64 10.52 -6.51 1.69
C LEU A 64 10.08 -7.95 1.97
N ILE A 65 10.72 -8.95 1.38
CA ILE A 65 10.46 -10.36 1.66
C ILE A 65 10.96 -10.73 3.07
N ASP A 66 12.20 -10.35 3.40
CA ASP A 66 12.88 -10.78 4.63
C ASP A 66 12.53 -9.96 5.87
N SER A 67 11.89 -8.79 5.71
CA SER A 67 11.54 -7.89 6.80
C SER A 67 10.18 -8.22 7.44
N ASN A 68 9.84 -7.48 8.50
CA ASN A 68 8.55 -7.57 9.18
C ASN A 68 7.56 -6.52 8.66
N ASP A 69 6.33 -6.59 9.15
CA ASP A 69 5.27 -5.68 8.75
C ASP A 69 5.52 -4.22 9.15
N ASP A 70 6.30 -3.95 10.20
CA ASP A 70 6.66 -2.57 10.56
C ASP A 70 7.48 -1.89 9.45
N ILE A 71 8.45 -2.60 8.85
CA ILE A 71 9.24 -2.07 7.73
C ILE A 71 8.37 -1.88 6.49
N ARG A 72 7.55 -2.89 6.14
CA ARG A 72 6.65 -2.81 4.98
C ARG A 72 5.67 -1.64 5.12
N THR A 73 4.98 -1.56 6.25
CA THR A 73 4.01 -0.49 6.51
C THR A 73 4.67 0.88 6.59
N GLN A 74 5.90 0.98 7.12
CA GLN A 74 6.65 2.23 7.13
C GLN A 74 7.06 2.67 5.72
N ILE A 75 7.49 1.74 4.85
CA ILE A 75 7.81 2.06 3.46
C ILE A 75 6.55 2.57 2.73
N LEU A 76 5.40 1.88 2.88
CA LEU A 76 4.12 2.30 2.30
C LEU A 76 3.69 3.69 2.80
N TRP A 77 3.82 3.94 4.10
CA TRP A 77 3.52 5.25 4.67
C TRP A 77 4.43 6.34 4.12
N GLN A 78 5.74 6.07 4.01
CA GLN A 78 6.73 7.03 3.54
C GLN A 78 6.49 7.40 2.07
N VAL A 79 6.27 6.41 1.20
CA VAL A 79 6.03 6.65 -0.22
C VAL A 79 4.70 7.39 -0.44
N LYS A 80 3.63 7.04 0.29
CA LYS A 80 2.35 7.75 0.25
C LYS A 80 2.52 9.21 0.64
N ARG A 81 3.23 9.46 1.75
CA ARG A 81 3.50 10.81 2.24
C ARG A 81 4.29 11.62 1.21
N TRP A 82 5.34 11.06 0.64
CA TRP A 82 6.14 11.76 -0.38
C TRP A 82 5.38 11.98 -1.69
N ALA A 83 4.51 11.06 -2.10
CA ALA A 83 3.60 11.27 -3.22
C ALA A 83 2.61 12.43 -2.95
N SER A 84 2.20 12.65 -1.71
CA SER A 84 1.38 13.80 -1.34
C SER A 84 2.16 15.13 -1.27
N GLU A 85 3.43 15.09 -0.85
CA GLU A 85 4.29 16.29 -0.71
C GLU A 85 4.92 16.72 -2.05
N ASN A 86 5.23 15.77 -2.94
CA ASN A 86 5.82 16.01 -4.26
C ASN A 86 5.30 14.98 -5.27
N ARG A 87 4.10 15.25 -5.79
CA ARG A 87 3.36 14.33 -6.65
C ARG A 87 4.05 14.03 -7.97
N GLU A 88 4.61 15.05 -8.63
CA GLU A 88 5.32 14.92 -9.90
C GLU A 88 6.48 13.91 -9.81
N LYS A 89 7.18 13.89 -8.67
CA LYS A 89 8.32 13.00 -8.45
C LYS A 89 7.93 11.65 -7.85
N TRP A 90 6.84 11.51 -7.11
CA TRP A 90 6.61 10.29 -6.33
C TRP A 90 5.37 9.48 -6.73
N ALA A 91 4.49 10.01 -7.58
CA ALA A 91 3.36 9.25 -8.10
C ALA A 91 3.81 8.06 -8.96
N THR A 92 4.71 8.30 -9.93
CA THR A 92 5.24 7.23 -10.81
C THR A 92 6.02 6.18 -10.01
N GLN A 93 6.73 6.61 -8.97
CA GLN A 93 7.59 5.79 -8.13
C GLN A 93 6.74 4.94 -7.19
N LEU A 94 5.59 5.45 -6.73
CA LEU A 94 4.61 4.65 -6.01
C LEU A 94 4.09 3.51 -6.90
N ILE A 95 3.72 3.81 -8.15
CA ILE A 95 3.24 2.82 -9.11
C ILE A 95 4.34 1.78 -9.39
N ASP A 96 5.56 2.22 -9.71
CA ASP A 96 6.71 1.34 -9.96
C ASP A 96 7.05 0.45 -8.75
N LEU A 97 7.02 1.03 -7.54
CA LEU A 97 7.23 0.29 -6.30
C LEU A 97 6.19 -0.82 -6.16
N LEU A 98 4.90 -0.52 -6.33
CA LEU A 98 3.82 -1.48 -6.12
C LEU A 98 3.75 -2.54 -7.23
N GLN A 99 4.05 -2.16 -8.48
CA GLN A 99 3.92 -3.03 -9.63
C GLN A 99 5.14 -3.95 -9.82
N ASN A 100 6.34 -3.41 -9.67
CA ASN A 100 7.58 -4.09 -10.08
C ASN A 100 8.41 -4.56 -8.87
N VAL A 101 8.35 -3.86 -7.74
CA VAL A 101 9.21 -4.14 -6.58
C VAL A 101 8.48 -4.87 -5.46
N TRP A 102 7.22 -4.53 -5.20
CA TRP A 102 6.48 -5.05 -4.06
C TRP A 102 6.30 -6.58 -4.15
N PRO A 103 6.63 -7.33 -3.09
CA PRO A 103 6.59 -8.78 -3.15
C PRO A 103 5.16 -9.32 -3.27
N ARG A 104 4.95 -10.24 -4.21
CA ARG A 104 3.69 -10.98 -4.38
C ARG A 104 3.63 -12.26 -3.54
N HIS A 105 4.75 -12.62 -2.89
CA HIS A 105 4.88 -13.80 -2.03
C HIS A 105 3.92 -13.74 -0.84
N LEU A 106 3.32 -14.87 -0.49
CA LEU A 106 2.36 -14.97 0.62
C LEU A 106 2.97 -14.50 1.96
N ALA A 107 4.26 -14.75 2.19
CA ALA A 107 4.98 -14.33 3.40
C ALA A 107 5.04 -12.81 3.61
N ALA A 108 4.85 -12.02 2.55
CA ALA A 108 4.83 -10.56 2.63
C ALA A 108 3.41 -9.98 2.66
N LYS A 109 2.38 -10.84 2.56
CA LYS A 109 0.98 -10.44 2.66
C LYS A 109 0.51 -10.59 4.10
N SER A 110 0.04 -9.49 4.67
CA SER A 110 -0.60 -9.49 5.97
C SER A 110 -1.77 -8.51 6.00
N GLY A 111 -2.67 -8.68 6.97
CA GLY A 111 -3.82 -7.79 7.12
C GLY A 111 -3.42 -6.33 7.31
N ILE A 112 -2.36 -6.04 8.07
CA ILE A 112 -1.92 -4.66 8.30
C ILE A 112 -1.32 -4.02 7.04
N VAL A 113 -0.55 -4.78 6.25
CA VAL A 113 -0.02 -4.32 4.96
C VAL A 113 -1.18 -4.10 3.98
N SER A 114 -2.14 -5.01 3.94
CA SER A 114 -3.33 -4.90 3.06
C SER A 114 -4.16 -3.66 3.39
N ALA A 115 -4.38 -3.36 4.67
CA ALA A 115 -5.07 -2.15 5.10
C ALA A 115 -4.34 -0.87 4.64
N ARG A 116 -3.00 -0.86 4.68
CA ARG A 116 -2.20 0.27 4.20
C ARG A 116 -2.24 0.40 2.68
N LEU A 117 -2.22 -0.69 1.94
CA LEU A 117 -2.38 -0.68 0.48
C LEU A 117 -3.74 -0.13 0.06
N CYS A 118 -4.82 -0.52 0.75
CA CYS A 118 -6.13 0.08 0.51
C CYS A 118 -6.15 1.58 0.85
N ASP A 119 -5.58 2.00 1.99
CA ASP A 119 -5.47 3.42 2.34
C ASP A 119 -4.68 4.23 1.31
N ILE A 120 -3.72 3.62 0.60
CA ILE A 120 -3.05 4.25 -0.55
C ILE A 120 -4.01 4.41 -1.73
N ALA A 121 -4.63 3.33 -2.19
CA ALA A 121 -5.55 3.39 -3.33
C ALA A 121 -6.66 4.41 -3.10
N PHE A 122 -7.34 4.34 -1.95
CA PHE A 122 -8.44 5.25 -1.63
C PHE A 122 -8.01 6.71 -1.42
N SER A 123 -6.71 7.00 -1.27
CA SER A 123 -6.21 8.38 -1.14
C SER A 123 -5.93 9.08 -2.47
N ASP A 124 -5.91 8.34 -3.59
CA ASP A 124 -5.69 8.91 -4.92
C ASP A 124 -6.87 8.56 -5.83
N ALA A 125 -7.85 9.46 -5.89
CA ALA A 125 -9.05 9.27 -6.70
C ALA A 125 -8.76 9.26 -8.22
N GLU A 126 -7.69 9.93 -8.66
CA GLU A 126 -7.33 10.04 -10.08
C GLU A 126 -6.74 8.73 -10.60
N HIS A 127 -5.85 8.11 -9.82
CA HIS A 127 -5.20 6.84 -10.17
C HIS A 127 -5.87 5.63 -9.52
N PHE A 128 -7.09 5.78 -8.96
CA PHE A 128 -7.72 4.73 -8.16
C PHE A 128 -7.87 3.41 -8.91
N ALA A 129 -8.34 3.44 -10.17
CA ALA A 129 -8.56 2.24 -10.95
C ALA A 129 -7.24 1.48 -11.24
N GLU A 130 -6.18 2.22 -11.60
CA GLU A 130 -4.85 1.67 -11.84
C GLU A 130 -4.26 1.08 -10.56
N LEU A 131 -4.27 1.85 -9.46
CA LEU A 131 -3.78 1.40 -8.16
C LEU A 131 -4.55 0.16 -7.69
N SER A 132 -5.88 0.14 -7.84
CA SER A 132 -6.72 -1.00 -7.47
C SER A 132 -6.31 -2.28 -8.18
N ALA A 133 -6.06 -2.21 -9.49
CA ALA A 133 -5.60 -3.36 -10.28
C ALA A 133 -4.23 -3.87 -9.83
N ILE A 134 -3.31 -2.97 -9.46
CA ILE A 134 -1.97 -3.31 -8.98
C ILE A 134 -2.03 -3.92 -7.57
N ILE A 135 -2.81 -3.33 -6.66
CA ILE A 135 -2.82 -3.77 -5.26
C ILE A 135 -3.65 -5.03 -5.04
N LEU A 136 -4.73 -5.27 -5.80
CA LEU A 136 -5.62 -6.41 -5.60
C LEU A 136 -4.89 -7.76 -5.44
N PRO A 137 -3.91 -8.14 -6.30
CA PRO A 137 -3.14 -9.37 -6.13
C PRO A 137 -2.19 -9.37 -4.93
N LEU A 138 -1.99 -8.24 -4.24
CA LEU A 138 -1.13 -8.08 -3.07
C LEU A 138 -1.92 -8.19 -1.75
N LEU A 139 -3.25 -8.13 -1.80
CA LEU A 139 -4.11 -8.09 -0.63
C LEU A 139 -4.33 -9.48 -0.01
N THR A 140 -4.66 -9.47 1.27
CA THR A 140 -5.25 -10.56 2.03
C THR A 140 -6.34 -9.99 2.96
N ARG A 141 -7.16 -10.85 3.56
CA ARG A 141 -8.16 -10.42 4.54
C ARG A 141 -7.48 -9.73 5.72
N VAL A 142 -8.14 -8.70 6.26
CA VAL A 142 -7.67 -7.97 7.44
C VAL A 142 -8.25 -8.62 8.67
N ASP A 143 -7.40 -9.16 9.55
CA ASP A 143 -7.83 -9.93 10.72
C ASP A 143 -8.37 -9.08 11.90
N SER A 144 -8.52 -7.75 11.75
CA SER A 144 -8.80 -6.84 12.87
C SER A 144 -9.51 -5.54 12.48
N ASP A 145 -9.89 -4.75 13.50
CA ASP A 145 -10.43 -3.37 13.47
C ASP A 145 -9.50 -2.31 12.84
N ARG A 146 -8.37 -2.72 12.27
CA ARG A 146 -7.34 -1.84 11.70
C ARG A 146 -7.69 -1.32 10.31
N LEU A 147 -8.76 -1.81 9.69
CA LEU A 147 -9.23 -1.31 8.40
C LEU A 147 -10.01 -0.01 8.61
N SER A 148 -9.31 1.12 8.47
CA SER A 148 -9.92 2.45 8.49
C SER A 148 -9.91 3.04 7.08
N LEU A 149 -11.09 3.20 6.49
CA LEU A 149 -11.28 3.73 5.13
C LEU A 149 -12.15 4.99 5.17
N PRO A 150 -11.63 6.13 5.67
CA PRO A 150 -12.42 7.35 5.84
C PRO A 150 -12.92 7.92 4.52
N GLU A 151 -12.19 7.66 3.44
CA GLU A 151 -12.46 8.11 2.07
C GLU A 151 -13.76 7.53 1.50
N LEU A 152 -14.15 6.33 1.92
CA LEU A 152 -15.43 5.70 1.53
C LEU A 152 -16.66 6.49 2.00
N ARG A 153 -16.49 7.33 3.03
CA ARG A 153 -17.56 8.12 3.63
C ARG A 153 -17.82 9.44 2.89
N ARG A 154 -16.95 9.84 1.94
CA ARG A 154 -17.17 11.06 1.16
C ARG A 154 -18.37 10.84 0.23
N SER A 155 -19.42 11.62 0.44
CA SER A 155 -20.64 11.60 -0.36
C SER A 155 -20.50 12.52 -1.58
N GLY A 156 -20.96 12.06 -2.74
CA GLY A 156 -21.06 12.85 -3.98
C GLY A 156 -19.76 12.92 -4.78
N GLY A 157 -19.75 12.27 -5.95
CA GLY A 157 -18.61 12.29 -6.88
C GLY A 157 -17.35 11.62 -6.33
N GLY A 158 -17.50 10.77 -5.31
CA GLY A 158 -16.40 10.09 -4.65
C GLY A 158 -15.92 8.86 -5.42
N ILE A 159 -14.82 8.26 -4.95
CA ILE A 159 -14.23 7.03 -5.53
C ILE A 159 -15.28 5.90 -5.68
N VAL A 160 -16.17 5.76 -4.70
CA VAL A 160 -17.23 4.73 -4.72
C VAL A 160 -18.19 4.92 -5.88
N ASP A 161 -18.51 6.17 -6.22
CA ASP A 161 -19.49 6.49 -7.26
C ASP A 161 -18.84 6.38 -8.65
N ASN A 162 -17.57 6.76 -8.78
CA ASN A 162 -16.83 6.75 -10.05
C ASN A 162 -16.24 5.38 -10.39
N HIS A 163 -15.91 4.56 -9.38
CA HIS A 163 -15.23 3.27 -9.51
C HIS A 163 -15.88 2.20 -8.61
N PRO A 164 -17.17 1.89 -8.79
CA PRO A 164 -17.89 1.00 -7.91
C PRO A 164 -17.38 -0.46 -8.01
N ARG A 165 -16.95 -0.91 -9.18
CA ARG A 165 -16.46 -2.29 -9.40
C ARG A 165 -15.13 -2.54 -8.71
N GLU A 166 -14.20 -1.61 -8.84
CA GLU A 166 -12.88 -1.66 -8.22
C GLU A 166 -13.01 -1.52 -6.70
N THR A 167 -13.89 -0.63 -6.24
CA THR A 167 -14.21 -0.50 -4.80
C THR A 167 -14.75 -1.81 -4.24
N LEU A 168 -15.70 -2.46 -4.93
CA LEU A 168 -16.25 -3.75 -4.52
C LEU A 168 -15.15 -4.83 -4.48
N ALA A 169 -14.28 -4.88 -5.49
CA ALA A 169 -13.18 -5.83 -5.55
C ALA A 169 -12.23 -5.69 -4.35
N LEU A 170 -11.84 -4.45 -4.02
CA LEU A 170 -10.99 -4.17 -2.87
C LEU A 170 -11.69 -4.57 -1.56
N LEU A 171 -12.93 -4.13 -1.35
CA LEU A 171 -13.70 -4.43 -0.14
C LEU A 171 -13.86 -5.94 0.07
N HIS A 172 -14.24 -6.69 -0.98
CA HIS A 172 -14.40 -8.14 -0.90
C HIS A 172 -13.08 -8.83 -0.51
N ALA A 173 -11.94 -8.35 -1.03
CA ALA A 173 -10.63 -8.91 -0.74
C ALA A 173 -10.14 -8.64 0.70
N VAL A 174 -10.44 -7.46 1.28
CA VAL A 174 -9.85 -7.05 2.56
C VAL A 174 -10.79 -7.12 3.76
N LEU A 175 -12.11 -7.11 3.56
CA LEU A 175 -13.04 -7.09 4.69
C LEU A 175 -12.85 -8.33 5.57
N PRO A 176 -12.76 -8.15 6.91
CA PRO A 176 -12.61 -9.24 7.87
C PRO A 176 -13.78 -10.21 7.76
N ASP A 177 -13.58 -11.46 8.18
CA ASP A 177 -14.69 -12.43 8.32
C ASP A 177 -15.69 -12.00 9.39
N ASN A 178 -15.20 -11.40 10.48
CA ASN A 178 -16.01 -10.80 11.52
C ASN A 178 -16.63 -9.45 11.05
N VAL A 179 -17.95 -9.44 10.91
CA VAL A 179 -18.73 -8.30 10.44
C VAL A 179 -18.71 -7.13 11.42
N SER A 180 -18.58 -7.38 12.72
CA SER A 180 -18.48 -6.32 13.74
C SER A 180 -17.20 -5.51 13.63
N ALA A 181 -16.17 -6.03 12.95
CA ALA A 181 -14.91 -5.34 12.70
C ALA A 181 -14.90 -4.55 11.37
N TRP A 182 -16.02 -4.50 10.65
CA TRP A 182 -16.10 -3.77 9.39
C TRP A 182 -15.99 -2.26 9.59
N PRO A 183 -15.44 -1.52 8.61
CA PRO A 183 -15.30 -0.08 8.71
C PRO A 183 -16.63 0.62 8.97
N TYR A 184 -16.61 1.65 9.81
CA TYR A 184 -17.81 2.43 10.10
C TYR A 184 -18.40 3.07 8.82
N GLY A 185 -19.71 2.91 8.64
CA GLY A 185 -20.44 3.42 7.47
C GLY A 185 -20.42 2.50 6.24
N ILE A 186 -19.95 1.26 6.40
CA ILE A 186 -19.92 0.27 5.31
C ILE A 186 -21.30 -0.01 4.71
N ASP A 187 -22.37 0.05 5.50
CA ASP A 187 -23.76 -0.08 5.06
C ASP A 187 -24.11 0.93 3.95
N LYS A 188 -23.74 2.19 4.18
CA LYS A 188 -23.96 3.27 3.21
C LYS A 188 -23.10 3.08 1.97
N THR A 189 -21.86 2.60 2.13
CA THR A 189 -20.99 2.29 0.99
C THR A 189 -21.57 1.15 0.15
N LEU A 190 -22.05 0.06 0.75
CA LEU A 190 -22.65 -1.07 0.02
C LEU A 190 -23.95 -0.66 -0.70
N ALA A 191 -24.74 0.24 -0.12
CA ALA A 191 -25.92 0.81 -0.80
C ALA A 191 -25.52 1.68 -2.00
N ARG A 192 -24.50 2.53 -1.85
CA ARG A 192 -24.00 3.38 -2.95
C ARG A 192 -23.43 2.58 -4.12
N LEU A 193 -22.76 1.45 -3.86
CA LEU A 193 -22.27 0.58 -4.94
C LEU A 193 -23.39 0.08 -5.84
N ASP A 194 -24.54 -0.26 -5.25
CA ASP A 194 -25.74 -0.70 -5.94
C ASP A 194 -26.39 0.45 -6.76
N GLU A 195 -26.42 1.65 -6.19
CA GLU A 195 -26.95 2.85 -6.86
C GLU A 195 -26.05 3.33 -8.01
N ALA A 196 -24.72 3.25 -7.85
CA ALA A 196 -23.74 3.72 -8.83
C ALA A 196 -23.65 2.81 -10.06
N ASP A 197 -23.74 1.48 -9.88
CA ASP A 197 -23.76 0.52 -10.99
C ASP A 197 -24.79 -0.59 -10.73
N ALA A 198 -25.94 -0.48 -11.40
CA ALA A 198 -27.03 -1.44 -11.29
C ALA A 198 -26.64 -2.87 -11.69
N THR A 199 -25.57 -3.07 -12.47
CA THR A 199 -25.07 -4.41 -12.80
C THR A 199 -24.49 -5.13 -11.58
N LEU A 200 -24.02 -4.38 -10.57
CA LEU A 200 -23.48 -4.94 -9.34
C LEU A 200 -24.54 -5.60 -8.45
N ARG A 201 -25.84 -5.36 -8.70
CA ARG A 201 -26.95 -6.04 -8.01
C ARG A 201 -26.88 -7.56 -8.14
N HIS A 202 -26.31 -8.03 -9.24
CA HIS A 202 -26.15 -9.45 -9.55
C HIS A 202 -24.72 -9.95 -9.32
N ASP A 203 -23.80 -9.09 -8.85
CA ASP A 203 -22.43 -9.49 -8.54
C ASP A 203 -22.41 -10.29 -7.24
N GLU A 204 -21.89 -11.52 -7.32
CA GLU A 204 -21.81 -12.45 -6.18
C GLU A 204 -21.09 -11.84 -4.98
N ARG A 205 -20.09 -10.99 -5.20
CA ARG A 205 -19.31 -10.34 -4.13
C ARG A 205 -20.18 -9.36 -3.35
N LEU A 206 -20.99 -8.55 -4.04
CA LEU A 206 -21.87 -7.58 -3.38
C LEU A 206 -22.98 -8.30 -2.61
N ILE A 207 -23.56 -9.35 -3.20
CA ILE A 207 -24.58 -10.19 -2.57
C ILE A 207 -24.02 -10.84 -1.30
N GLU A 208 -22.81 -11.42 -1.36
CA GLU A 208 -22.15 -12.02 -0.21
C GLU A 208 -21.92 -10.99 0.91
N LEU A 209 -21.38 -9.82 0.58
CA LEU A 209 -21.10 -8.78 1.57
C LEU A 209 -22.39 -8.26 2.23
N LYS A 210 -23.45 -8.00 1.46
CA LYS A 210 -24.76 -7.60 2.01
C LYS A 210 -25.34 -8.69 2.92
N ARG A 211 -25.33 -9.95 2.48
CA ARG A 211 -25.80 -11.09 3.29
C ARG A 211 -25.07 -11.19 4.63
N ARG A 212 -23.74 -11.03 4.61
CA ARG A 212 -22.92 -11.04 5.83
C ARG A 212 -23.26 -9.87 6.74
N TRP A 213 -23.46 -8.68 6.18
CA TRP A 213 -23.87 -7.51 6.94
C TRP A 213 -25.25 -7.66 7.59
N ASP A 214 -26.21 -8.25 6.88
CA ASP A 214 -27.58 -8.44 7.36
C ASP A 214 -27.71 -9.54 8.42
N SER A 215 -26.72 -10.44 8.51
CA SER A 215 -26.65 -11.54 9.49
C SER A 215 -25.83 -11.23 10.75
N ARG A 216 -25.45 -9.96 10.94
CA ARG A 216 -24.66 -9.46 12.08
C ARG A 216 -25.37 -9.54 13.43
#